data_AF-A0A5K7YSF0-F1
#
_entry.id   AF-A0A5K7YSF0-F1
#
_cell.length_a   1.000
_cell.length_b   1.000
_cell.length_c   1.000
_cell.angle_alpha   90.00
_cell.angle_beta   90.00
_cell.angle_gamma   90.00
#
_symmetry.space_group_name_H-M   'P 1'
#
loop_
_entity.id
_entity.type
_entity.pdbx_description
1 polymer ?
#
loop_
_entity_poly.entity_id
_entity_poly.type
_entity_poly.pdbx_seq_one_letter_code
_entity_poly.pdbx_strand_id
1 'polypeptide(L)'
;MKRYRRRLTVFCCLFAILSIISSIPASAQEPGNRVLILPLTIHSEKDLAFLNKGIMDMMASRFSQSAKVIRKASVDPGRDPVQMGRDLNADYVVSGSLTLFGNSTSTDIALTEVESGDTVLPFSQFGQSSSDVLVHINQFAVQANRYIASLSAAAPPVAAPIAPAPAVMVPQVQPAQPMQPAAVAAPRAPTPPAPPESPPVAAVAAAPAAAVAETARTQAVEALWTSNPFKGTIRALATADVNGDGHTDIVFAHENRIVVEHRNGDRLERLAAFDAGRRHTIVSVDAGDINGNQAVEIFVTRLDAHNKLDSVVLEWDGAGLRPVATGQRWYFRVADDPEKGRILMGQRRGTPAANDTGGLYAYTHFLPGVFELTWNGEAYQAGRRFPLPEDMTIYRFTRGDIFNDGNIRAIGYSPADQLRIYTPSGSPQWAGEETLGGNPLFLEATSSTDARTKDRTYLTQRLIAADLDGDGKVEVATVHNRDAARGFVERFRKYTRGRVLALRWNKVNMKEVWTGEEISGYISDFSLADLNGDGRLEAVYALVTSTGITQAKSSNIVVEQLVGFSSK
;
A
#
# COMPACT_ATOMS: atom_id res chain seq x y z
N MET A 1 -16.22 -81.42 25.33
CA MET A 1 -15.37 -80.67 24.36
C MET A 1 -16.10 -80.15 23.11
N LYS A 2 -17.11 -80.85 22.53
CA LYS A 2 -17.81 -80.39 21.31
C LYS A 2 -18.62 -79.08 21.45
N ARG A 3 -19.18 -78.78 22.63
CA ARG A 3 -19.97 -77.55 22.87
C ARG A 3 -19.12 -76.27 22.99
N TYR A 4 -17.86 -76.39 23.41
CA TYR A 4 -16.96 -75.24 23.58
C TYR A 4 -16.38 -74.78 22.23
N ARG A 5 -16.04 -75.72 21.34
CA ARG A 5 -15.63 -75.40 19.96
C ARG A 5 -16.71 -74.64 19.19
N ARG A 6 -17.98 -75.02 19.33
CA ARG A 6 -19.09 -74.37 18.61
C ARG A 6 -19.34 -72.92 19.07
N ARG A 7 -19.12 -72.61 20.35
CA ARG A 7 -19.21 -71.23 20.87
C ARG A 7 -18.02 -70.37 20.45
N LEU A 8 -16.83 -70.95 20.36
CA LEU A 8 -15.63 -70.25 19.90
C LEU A 8 -15.71 -69.93 18.40
N THR A 9 -16.25 -70.84 17.56
CA THR A 9 -16.46 -70.58 16.13
C THR A 9 -17.50 -69.49 15.89
N VAL A 10 -18.59 -69.47 16.66
CA VAL A 10 -19.61 -68.40 16.56
C VAL A 10 -19.04 -67.05 17.00
N PHE A 11 -18.21 -67.03 18.05
CA PHE A 11 -17.57 -65.79 18.52
C PHE A 11 -16.53 -65.26 17.52
N CYS A 12 -15.72 -66.14 16.90
CA CYS A 12 -14.80 -65.74 15.82
C CYS A 12 -15.53 -65.27 14.56
N CYS A 13 -16.67 -65.88 14.18
CA CYS A 13 -17.48 -65.39 13.06
C CYS A 13 -18.14 -64.05 13.38
N LEU A 14 -18.62 -63.82 14.61
CA LEU A 14 -19.17 -62.52 15.01
C LEU A 14 -18.10 -61.43 15.02
N PHE A 15 -16.89 -61.76 15.48
CA PHE A 15 -15.76 -60.82 15.50
C PHE A 15 -15.24 -60.52 14.08
N ALA A 16 -15.24 -61.51 13.18
CA ALA A 16 -14.90 -61.31 11.77
C ALA A 16 -15.94 -60.45 11.03
N ILE A 17 -17.23 -60.60 11.34
CA ILE A 17 -18.30 -59.76 10.79
C ILE A 17 -18.24 -58.33 11.36
N LEU A 18 -17.90 -58.17 12.64
CA LEU A 18 -17.73 -56.85 13.26
C LEU A 18 -16.51 -56.09 12.71
N SER A 19 -15.43 -56.79 12.37
CA SER A 19 -14.24 -56.19 11.73
C SER A 19 -14.47 -55.79 10.27
N ILE A 20 -15.39 -56.46 9.55
CA ILE A 20 -15.75 -56.09 8.16
C ILE A 20 -16.68 -54.86 8.13
N ILE A 21 -17.55 -54.68 9.14
CA ILE A 21 -18.42 -53.49 9.25
C ILE A 21 -17.61 -52.22 9.64
N SER A 22 -16.42 -52.39 10.22
CA SER A 22 -15.53 -51.30 10.62
C SER A 22 -14.68 -50.72 9.48
N SER A 23 -14.83 -51.27 8.26
CA SER A 23 -14.03 -50.91 7.08
C SER A 23 -14.89 -50.33 5.95
N ILE A 24 -15.90 -49.52 6.29
CA ILE A 24 -16.52 -48.63 5.29
C ILE A 24 -15.57 -47.43 5.19
N PRO A 25 -14.87 -47.21 4.07
CA PRO A 25 -14.18 -45.95 3.87
C PRO A 25 -15.24 -44.86 3.97
N ALA A 26 -15.10 -43.95 4.92
CA ALA A 26 -15.82 -42.70 4.89
C ALA A 26 -15.46 -42.04 3.55
N SER A 27 -16.35 -42.14 2.57
CA SER A 27 -16.24 -41.35 1.36
C SER A 27 -16.15 -39.91 1.81
N ALA A 28 -14.98 -39.32 1.63
CA ALA A 28 -14.84 -37.88 1.63
C ALA A 28 -15.83 -37.38 0.57
N GLN A 29 -16.92 -36.78 1.03
CA GLN A 29 -17.92 -36.19 0.17
C GLN A 29 -17.20 -35.13 -0.67
N GLU A 30 -17.00 -35.42 -1.96
CA GLU A 30 -16.48 -34.43 -2.91
C GLU A 30 -17.37 -33.17 -2.84
N PRO A 31 -16.82 -31.96 -3.05
CA PRO A 31 -17.61 -30.73 -3.01
C PRO A 31 -18.83 -30.85 -3.94
N GLY A 32 -20.00 -30.88 -3.32
CA GLY A 32 -21.22 -31.48 -3.86
C GLY A 32 -21.97 -30.68 -4.93
N ASN A 33 -21.42 -29.55 -5.40
CA ASN A 33 -22.08 -28.69 -6.38
C ASN A 33 -21.12 -28.34 -7.52
N ARG A 34 -21.63 -28.30 -8.75
CA ARG A 34 -20.92 -27.94 -9.99
C ARG A 34 -21.41 -26.59 -10.48
N VAL A 35 -20.50 -25.63 -10.62
CA VAL A 35 -20.83 -24.27 -11.06
C VAL A 35 -20.25 -24.03 -12.44
N LEU A 36 -21.09 -23.76 -13.42
CA LEU A 36 -20.70 -23.28 -14.74
C LEU A 36 -20.55 -21.76 -14.69
N ILE A 37 -19.39 -21.26 -15.10
CA ILE A 37 -19.13 -19.82 -15.24
C ILE A 37 -19.06 -19.49 -16.73
N LEU A 38 -19.90 -18.54 -17.15
CA LEU A 38 -19.94 -18.01 -18.52
C LEU A 38 -19.33 -16.59 -18.56
N PRO A 39 -18.71 -16.19 -19.68
CA PRO A 39 -18.19 -14.84 -19.82
C PRO A 39 -19.34 -13.83 -19.76
N LEU A 40 -19.10 -12.71 -19.07
CA LEU A 40 -20.08 -11.65 -18.91
C LEU A 40 -20.24 -10.88 -20.22
N THR A 41 -21.44 -10.39 -20.49
CA THR A 41 -21.66 -9.47 -21.61
C THR A 41 -21.12 -8.10 -21.23
N ILE A 42 -20.05 -7.64 -21.90
CA ILE A 42 -19.44 -6.35 -21.61
C ILE A 42 -19.99 -5.30 -22.57
N HIS A 43 -20.58 -4.23 -22.02
CA HIS A 43 -20.99 -3.03 -22.74
C HIS A 43 -19.99 -1.92 -22.42
N SER A 44 -19.11 -1.57 -23.36
CA SER A 44 -18.09 -0.52 -23.17
C SER A 44 -17.76 0.20 -24.46
N GLU A 45 -17.28 1.43 -24.34
CA GLU A 45 -16.79 2.24 -25.48
C GLU A 45 -15.45 1.72 -26.06
N LYS A 46 -14.71 0.93 -25.28
CA LYS A 46 -13.41 0.33 -25.64
C LYS A 46 -13.52 -1.19 -25.69
N ASP A 47 -12.66 -1.85 -26.47
CA ASP A 47 -12.57 -3.31 -26.47
C ASP A 47 -11.90 -3.82 -25.17
N LEU A 48 -12.69 -4.53 -24.36
CA LEU A 48 -12.29 -5.09 -23.06
C LEU A 48 -12.43 -6.61 -23.04
N ALA A 49 -12.28 -7.29 -24.18
CA ALA A 49 -12.34 -8.75 -24.25
C ALA A 49 -11.36 -9.46 -23.29
N PHE A 50 -10.22 -8.82 -22.97
CA PHE A 50 -9.24 -9.33 -22.00
C PHE A 50 -9.78 -9.36 -20.55
N LEU A 51 -10.71 -8.45 -20.21
CA LEU A 51 -11.27 -8.31 -18.87
C LEU A 51 -12.11 -9.54 -18.50
N ASN A 52 -12.84 -10.07 -19.47
CA ASN A 52 -13.66 -11.28 -19.30
C ASN A 52 -12.81 -12.47 -18.84
N LYS A 53 -11.63 -12.67 -19.43
CA LYS A 53 -10.71 -13.74 -19.02
C LYS A 53 -10.29 -13.59 -17.55
N GLY A 54 -9.89 -12.39 -17.13
CA GLY A 54 -9.48 -12.11 -15.76
C GLY A 54 -10.61 -12.29 -14.73
N ILE A 55 -11.81 -11.81 -15.05
CA ILE A 55 -13.00 -11.98 -14.21
C ILE A 55 -13.36 -13.46 -14.06
N MET A 56 -13.32 -14.23 -15.14
CA MET A 56 -13.61 -15.67 -15.16
C MET A 56 -12.58 -16.47 -14.35
N ASP A 57 -11.30 -16.11 -14.46
CA ASP A 57 -10.23 -16.73 -13.67
C ASP A 57 -10.41 -16.46 -12.17
N MET A 58 -10.78 -15.22 -11.82
CA MET A 58 -11.04 -14.81 -10.44
C MET A 58 -12.26 -15.54 -9.87
N MET A 59 -13.41 -15.52 -10.55
CA MET A 59 -14.63 -16.21 -10.10
C MET A 59 -14.34 -17.70 -9.88
N ALA A 60 -13.70 -18.34 -10.84
CA ALA A 60 -13.37 -19.76 -10.71
C ALA A 60 -12.41 -20.08 -9.57
N SER A 61 -11.44 -19.21 -9.28
CA SER A 61 -10.57 -19.37 -8.11
C SER A 61 -11.34 -19.22 -6.79
N ARG A 62 -12.43 -18.44 -6.77
CA ARG A 62 -13.28 -18.27 -5.58
C ARG A 62 -14.25 -19.43 -5.41
N PHE A 63 -14.87 -19.89 -6.50
CA PHE A 63 -15.82 -21.00 -6.50
C PHE A 63 -15.15 -22.35 -6.31
N SER A 64 -13.87 -22.52 -6.67
CA SER A 64 -13.17 -23.82 -6.50
C SER A 64 -13.03 -24.28 -5.05
N GLN A 65 -13.35 -23.41 -4.07
CA GLN A 65 -13.35 -23.73 -2.64
C GLN A 65 -14.65 -24.36 -2.17
N SER A 66 -15.77 -24.13 -2.87
CA SER A 66 -17.12 -24.52 -2.47
C SER A 66 -17.80 -25.45 -3.49
N ALA A 67 -17.29 -25.47 -4.73
CA ALA A 67 -17.90 -26.15 -5.86
C ALA A 67 -16.85 -26.59 -6.88
N LYS A 68 -17.18 -27.60 -7.67
CA LYS A 68 -16.43 -27.97 -8.87
C LYS A 68 -16.74 -26.99 -10.00
N VAL A 69 -15.73 -26.25 -10.44
CA VAL A 69 -15.92 -25.18 -11.43
C VAL A 69 -15.76 -25.70 -12.86
N ILE A 70 -16.71 -25.34 -13.72
CA ILE A 70 -16.67 -25.55 -15.17
C ILE A 70 -16.56 -24.17 -15.82
N ARG A 71 -15.55 -23.96 -16.68
CA ARG A 71 -15.35 -22.71 -17.42
C ARG A 71 -15.67 -22.94 -18.89
N LYS A 72 -16.42 -22.05 -19.52
CA LYS A 72 -16.58 -21.99 -20.97
C LYS A 72 -16.05 -20.65 -21.50
N ALA A 73 -15.27 -20.67 -22.57
CA ALA A 73 -14.59 -19.48 -23.09
C ALA A 73 -15.50 -18.56 -23.92
N SER A 74 -16.67 -19.03 -24.33
CA SER A 74 -17.64 -18.28 -25.13
C SER A 74 -19.06 -18.74 -24.81
N VAL A 75 -20.03 -17.85 -24.97
CA VAL A 75 -21.46 -18.20 -24.97
C VAL A 75 -21.82 -18.67 -26.39
N ASP A 76 -22.50 -19.82 -26.52
CA ASP A 76 -22.95 -20.29 -27.84
C ASP A 76 -24.08 -19.37 -28.34
N PRO A 77 -23.99 -18.79 -29.55
CA PRO A 77 -25.01 -17.84 -30.03
C PRO A 77 -26.42 -18.44 -30.02
N GLY A 78 -27.38 -17.74 -29.41
CA GLY A 78 -28.79 -18.15 -29.36
C GLY A 78 -29.13 -19.24 -28.34
N ARG A 79 -28.17 -19.68 -27.51
CA ARG A 79 -28.43 -20.61 -26.40
C ARG A 79 -28.57 -19.88 -25.07
N ASP A 80 -29.53 -20.34 -24.28
CA ASP A 80 -29.78 -19.87 -22.93
C ASP A 80 -28.74 -20.43 -21.93
N PRO A 81 -28.16 -19.60 -21.03
CA PRO A 81 -27.23 -20.03 -19.98
C PRO A 81 -27.65 -21.28 -19.21
N VAL A 82 -28.94 -21.44 -18.86
CA VAL A 82 -29.44 -22.62 -18.12
C VAL A 82 -29.32 -23.89 -18.95
N GLN A 83 -29.64 -23.83 -20.25
CA GLN A 83 -29.49 -24.96 -21.17
C GLN A 83 -28.01 -25.38 -21.31
N MET A 84 -27.09 -24.41 -21.38
CA MET A 84 -25.65 -24.69 -21.37
C MET A 84 -25.18 -25.32 -20.05
N GLY A 85 -25.81 -24.95 -18.92
CA GLY A 85 -25.63 -25.61 -17.63
C GLY A 85 -26.00 -27.09 -17.67
N ARG A 86 -27.18 -27.42 -18.25
CA ARG A 86 -27.67 -28.80 -18.39
C ARG A 86 -26.72 -29.66 -19.23
N ASP A 87 -26.29 -29.15 -20.38
CA ASP A 87 -25.39 -29.87 -21.29
C ASP A 87 -24.04 -30.21 -20.64
N LEU A 88 -23.57 -29.38 -19.71
CA LEU A 88 -22.31 -29.56 -18.99
C LEU A 88 -22.48 -30.20 -17.61
N ASN A 89 -23.71 -30.65 -17.31
CA ASN A 89 -24.09 -31.29 -16.06
C ASN A 89 -23.73 -30.40 -14.84
N ALA A 90 -23.94 -29.09 -14.95
CA ALA A 90 -23.74 -28.13 -13.87
C ALA A 90 -25.02 -27.97 -13.05
N ASP A 91 -24.88 -27.74 -11.75
CA ASP A 91 -26.00 -27.51 -10.83
C ASP A 91 -26.39 -26.03 -10.80
N TYR A 92 -25.41 -25.14 -11.02
CA TYR A 92 -25.61 -23.70 -11.10
C TYR A 92 -24.88 -23.08 -12.30
N VAL A 93 -25.41 -21.97 -12.80
CA VAL A 93 -24.80 -21.15 -13.85
C VAL A 93 -24.63 -19.71 -13.36
N VAL A 94 -23.44 -19.15 -13.57
CA VAL A 94 -23.16 -17.73 -13.40
C VAL A 94 -23.21 -17.05 -14.77
N SER A 95 -24.09 -16.06 -14.88
CA SER A 95 -24.23 -15.21 -16.08
C SER A 95 -24.56 -13.77 -15.68
N GLY A 96 -24.31 -12.83 -16.58
CA GLY A 96 -24.54 -11.42 -16.30
C GLY A 96 -23.95 -10.48 -17.35
N SER A 97 -24.08 -9.18 -17.07
CA SER A 97 -23.52 -8.11 -17.87
C SER A 97 -22.70 -7.14 -17.03
N LEU A 98 -21.77 -6.48 -17.71
CA LEU A 98 -20.93 -5.45 -17.16
C LEU A 98 -21.01 -4.23 -18.07
N THR A 99 -21.52 -3.12 -17.57
CA THR A 99 -21.61 -1.87 -18.34
C THR A 99 -20.57 -0.89 -17.82
N LEU A 100 -19.66 -0.44 -18.69
CA LEU A 100 -18.69 0.61 -18.39
C LEU A 100 -19.00 1.84 -19.25
N PHE A 101 -19.29 2.96 -18.59
CA PHE A 101 -19.61 4.23 -19.26
C PHE A 101 -18.84 5.37 -18.58
N GLY A 102 -17.92 6.00 -19.31
CA GLY A 102 -16.98 6.96 -18.73
C GLY A 102 -16.16 6.33 -17.60
N ASN A 103 -16.28 6.89 -16.39
CA ASN A 103 -15.66 6.33 -15.17
C ASN A 103 -16.59 5.39 -14.39
N SER A 104 -17.89 5.35 -14.69
CA SER A 104 -18.87 4.57 -13.95
C SER A 104 -18.97 3.13 -14.45
N THR A 105 -19.34 2.22 -13.54
CA THR A 105 -19.55 0.79 -13.85
C THR A 105 -20.86 0.30 -13.27
N SER A 106 -21.61 -0.51 -14.01
CA SER A 106 -22.71 -1.31 -13.48
C SER A 106 -22.35 -2.77 -13.65
N THR A 107 -22.43 -3.54 -12.58
CA THR A 107 -22.20 -4.99 -12.58
C THR A 107 -23.48 -5.70 -12.21
N ASP A 108 -24.05 -6.43 -13.15
CA ASP A 108 -25.32 -7.14 -13.03
C ASP A 108 -25.06 -8.63 -13.26
N ILE A 109 -25.06 -9.43 -12.21
CA ILE A 109 -24.68 -10.85 -12.24
C ILE A 109 -25.71 -11.67 -11.46
N ALA A 110 -25.97 -12.88 -11.95
CA ALA A 110 -26.88 -13.81 -11.30
C ALA A 110 -26.21 -15.17 -11.12
N LEU A 111 -26.54 -15.83 -10.01
CA LEU A 111 -26.44 -17.28 -9.88
C LEU A 111 -27.83 -17.87 -10.14
N THR A 112 -27.92 -18.74 -11.14
CA THR A 112 -29.16 -19.41 -11.53
C THR A 112 -29.02 -20.91 -11.32
N GLU A 113 -30.01 -21.53 -10.70
CA GLU A 113 -30.07 -22.98 -10.50
C GLU A 113 -30.55 -23.66 -11.79
N VAL A 114 -29.88 -24.75 -12.18
CA VAL A 114 -30.08 -25.36 -13.51
C VAL A 114 -31.34 -26.24 -13.58
N GLU A 115 -31.70 -26.85 -12.46
CA GLU A 115 -32.86 -27.74 -12.35
C GLU A 115 -34.18 -26.95 -12.41
N SER A 116 -34.34 -25.96 -11.53
CA SER A 116 -35.51 -25.09 -11.47
C SER A 116 -35.52 -24.01 -12.58
N GLY A 117 -34.34 -23.54 -12.99
CA GLY A 117 -34.20 -22.36 -13.84
C GLY A 117 -34.34 -21.04 -13.06
N ASP A 118 -34.47 -21.09 -11.74
CA ASP A 118 -34.69 -19.92 -10.90
C ASP A 118 -33.37 -19.20 -10.60
N THR A 119 -33.41 -17.87 -10.63
CA THR A 119 -32.29 -17.04 -10.16
C THR A 119 -32.29 -17.04 -8.64
N VAL A 120 -31.39 -17.83 -8.07
CA VAL A 120 -31.24 -18.03 -6.62
C VAL A 120 -30.47 -16.90 -5.94
N LEU A 121 -29.62 -16.19 -6.68
CA LEU A 121 -28.89 -15.02 -6.17
C LEU A 121 -28.75 -13.96 -7.28
N PRO A 122 -29.65 -12.96 -7.33
CA PRO A 122 -29.44 -11.79 -8.14
C PRO A 122 -28.46 -10.82 -7.44
N PHE A 123 -27.55 -10.23 -8.21
CA PHE A 123 -26.57 -9.27 -7.71
C PHE A 123 -26.46 -8.11 -8.69
N SER A 124 -26.72 -6.90 -8.22
CA SER A 124 -26.57 -5.67 -8.99
C SER A 124 -25.89 -4.61 -8.13
N GLN A 125 -24.82 -4.01 -8.65
CA GLN A 125 -24.08 -2.94 -7.98
C GLN A 125 -23.61 -1.90 -8.98
N PHE A 126 -23.69 -0.63 -8.57
CA PHE A 126 -23.17 0.52 -9.31
C PHE A 126 -21.88 1.03 -8.66
N GLY A 127 -20.86 1.29 -9.48
CA GLY A 127 -19.55 1.80 -9.11
C GLY A 127 -19.22 3.09 -9.84
N GLN A 128 -18.34 3.90 -9.23
CA GLN A 128 -17.88 5.19 -9.73
C GLN A 128 -16.51 5.08 -10.44
N SER A 129 -15.90 3.88 -10.43
CA SER A 129 -14.60 3.59 -11.05
C SER A 129 -14.60 2.22 -11.73
N SER A 130 -13.89 2.09 -12.87
CA SER A 130 -13.62 0.80 -13.52
C SER A 130 -12.97 -0.26 -12.60
N SER A 131 -12.33 0.17 -11.51
CA SER A 131 -11.75 -0.71 -10.49
C SER A 131 -12.80 -1.37 -9.58
N ASP A 132 -14.00 -0.79 -9.47
CA ASP A 132 -15.09 -1.30 -8.63
C ASP A 132 -15.64 -2.64 -9.14
N VAL A 133 -15.45 -2.93 -10.43
CA VAL A 133 -15.81 -4.22 -11.04
C VAL A 133 -15.21 -5.39 -10.25
N LEU A 134 -13.94 -5.30 -9.86
CA LEU A 134 -13.29 -6.38 -9.11
C LEU A 134 -13.90 -6.56 -7.71
N VAL A 135 -14.28 -5.46 -7.07
CA VAL A 135 -14.97 -5.48 -5.77
C VAL A 135 -16.34 -6.14 -5.91
N HIS A 136 -17.10 -5.77 -6.94
CA HIS A 136 -18.42 -6.35 -7.23
C HIS A 136 -18.34 -7.85 -7.51
N ILE A 137 -17.42 -8.30 -8.36
CA ILE A 137 -17.22 -9.73 -8.62
C ILE A 137 -16.82 -10.48 -7.34
N ASN A 138 -15.96 -9.89 -6.51
CA ASN A 138 -15.55 -10.51 -5.25
C ASN A 138 -16.72 -10.62 -4.25
N GLN A 139 -17.53 -9.57 -4.13
CA GLN A 139 -18.73 -9.57 -3.28
C GLN A 139 -19.75 -10.62 -3.75
N PHE A 140 -20.02 -10.67 -5.06
CA PHE A 140 -20.87 -11.71 -5.65
C PHE A 140 -20.35 -13.11 -5.34
N ALA A 141 -19.06 -13.38 -5.57
CA ALA A 141 -18.47 -14.69 -5.32
C ALA A 141 -18.55 -15.09 -3.83
N VAL A 142 -18.39 -14.14 -2.90
CA VAL A 142 -18.57 -14.39 -1.45
C VAL A 142 -20.02 -14.76 -1.14
N GLN A 143 -21.00 -14.01 -1.66
CA GLN A 143 -22.41 -14.30 -1.43
C GLN A 143 -22.83 -15.64 -2.04
N ALA A 144 -22.41 -15.90 -3.27
CA ALA A 144 -22.69 -17.14 -3.98
C ALA A 144 -22.05 -18.36 -3.28
N ASN A 145 -20.81 -18.24 -2.78
CA ASN A 145 -20.18 -19.29 -2.00
C ASN A 145 -20.90 -19.57 -0.68
N ARG A 146 -21.38 -18.52 0.02
CA ARG A 146 -22.17 -18.70 1.24
C ARG A 146 -23.49 -19.40 0.95
N TYR A 147 -24.16 -19.02 -0.14
CA TYR A 147 -25.39 -19.66 -0.59
C TYR A 147 -25.14 -21.15 -0.88
N ILE A 148 -24.17 -21.49 -1.74
CA ILE A 148 -23.81 -22.87 -2.10
C ILE A 148 -23.39 -23.69 -0.86
N ALA A 149 -22.63 -23.09 0.05
CA ALA A 149 -22.22 -23.75 1.30
C ALA A 149 -23.40 -23.98 2.25
N SER A 150 -24.38 -23.06 2.31
CA SER A 150 -25.58 -23.21 3.12
C SER A 150 -26.47 -24.37 2.69
N LEU A 151 -26.39 -24.76 1.40
CA LEU A 151 -27.09 -25.92 0.87
C LEU A 151 -26.40 -27.25 1.20
N SER A 152 -25.09 -27.21 1.50
CA SER A 152 -24.29 -28.39 1.88
C SER A 152 -24.24 -28.61 3.40
N ALA A 153 -24.50 -27.58 4.20
CA ALA A 153 -24.62 -27.70 5.65
C ALA A 153 -26.02 -28.21 6.02
N ALA A 154 -26.12 -29.40 6.60
CA ALA A 154 -27.33 -29.84 7.28
C ALA A 154 -27.77 -28.73 8.27
N ALA A 155 -28.98 -28.21 8.07
CA ALA A 155 -29.49 -27.02 8.74
C ALA A 155 -29.38 -27.09 10.28
N PRO A 156 -28.92 -26.01 10.96
CA PRO A 156 -29.20 -25.85 12.39
C PRO A 156 -30.69 -25.56 12.61
N PRO A 157 -31.26 -25.94 13.77
CA PRO A 157 -32.68 -25.74 14.05
C PRO A 157 -33.03 -24.25 14.08
N VAL A 158 -34.08 -23.91 13.33
CA VAL A 158 -34.73 -22.60 13.31
C VAL A 158 -35.20 -22.25 14.73
N ALA A 159 -34.62 -21.19 15.30
CA ALA A 159 -35.19 -20.52 16.46
C ALA A 159 -36.43 -19.71 16.02
N ALA A 160 -37.49 -19.78 16.83
CA ALA A 160 -38.79 -19.18 16.55
C ALA A 160 -38.74 -17.65 16.35
N PRO A 161 -39.69 -17.06 15.59
CA PRO A 161 -39.68 -15.64 15.25
C PRO A 161 -39.97 -14.76 16.48
N ILE A 162 -39.15 -13.73 16.68
CA ILE A 162 -39.49 -12.59 17.53
C ILE A 162 -40.37 -11.63 16.71
N ALA A 163 -41.49 -11.20 17.31
CA ALA A 163 -42.48 -10.32 16.72
C ALA A 163 -41.89 -8.96 16.26
N PRO A 164 -42.44 -8.34 15.19
CA PRO A 164 -41.95 -7.06 14.69
C PRO A 164 -42.33 -5.90 15.62
N ALA A 165 -41.36 -5.05 15.95
CA ALA A 165 -41.60 -3.72 16.50
C ALA A 165 -41.99 -2.73 15.38
N PRO A 166 -42.69 -1.63 15.69
CA PRO A 166 -43.39 -0.81 14.69
C PRO A 166 -42.44 -0.04 13.77
N ALA A 167 -42.88 0.14 12.52
CA ALA A 167 -42.18 0.91 11.50
C ALA A 167 -41.97 2.38 11.92
N VAL A 168 -40.72 2.82 11.91
CA VAL A 168 -40.37 4.24 11.89
C VAL A 168 -40.58 4.73 10.45
N MET A 169 -41.53 5.64 10.28
CA MET A 169 -41.78 6.36 9.04
C MET A 169 -40.55 7.16 8.62
N VAL A 170 -39.97 6.82 7.48
CA VAL A 170 -39.01 7.66 6.77
C VAL A 170 -39.81 8.59 5.84
N PRO A 171 -39.65 9.92 5.90
CA PRO A 171 -40.36 10.83 5.00
C PRO A 171 -39.95 10.60 3.54
N GLN A 172 -40.95 10.43 2.66
CA GLN A 172 -40.75 10.35 1.22
C GLN A 172 -40.26 11.70 0.67
N VAL A 173 -39.11 11.71 0.01
CA VAL A 173 -38.64 12.86 -0.77
C VAL A 173 -39.22 12.74 -2.18
N GLN A 174 -40.00 13.74 -2.59
CA GLN A 174 -40.57 13.87 -3.93
C GLN A 174 -39.47 14.05 -4.99
N PRO A 175 -39.63 13.51 -6.22
CA PRO A 175 -38.73 13.81 -7.32
C PRO A 175 -38.90 15.28 -7.74
N ALA A 176 -37.80 16.04 -7.78
CA ALA A 176 -37.79 17.38 -8.33
C ALA A 176 -37.98 17.34 -9.86
N GLN A 177 -38.87 18.20 -10.35
CA GLN A 177 -39.14 18.41 -11.78
C GLN A 177 -37.93 19.06 -12.48
N PRO A 178 -37.68 18.77 -13.77
CA PRO A 178 -36.59 19.37 -14.52
C PRO A 178 -36.88 20.84 -14.84
N MET A 179 -36.04 21.75 -14.34
CA MET A 179 -36.04 23.16 -14.74
C MET A 179 -35.32 23.35 -16.08
N GLN A 180 -36.00 24.02 -17.01
CA GLN A 180 -35.47 24.50 -18.28
C GLN A 180 -34.37 25.57 -18.07
N PRO A 181 -33.30 25.59 -18.88
CA PRO A 181 -32.35 26.70 -18.86
C PRO A 181 -32.94 27.96 -19.51
N ALA A 182 -32.90 29.08 -18.79
CA ALA A 182 -33.15 30.41 -19.33
C ALA A 182 -31.92 30.94 -20.09
N ALA A 183 -32.17 31.58 -21.22
CA ALA A 183 -31.18 32.21 -22.09
C ALA A 183 -30.44 33.38 -21.40
N VAL A 184 -29.13 33.47 -21.61
CA VAL A 184 -28.33 34.67 -21.32
C VAL A 184 -27.56 35.08 -22.57
N ALA A 185 -27.59 36.38 -22.84
CA ALA A 185 -27.16 37.06 -24.05
C ALA A 185 -25.64 37.08 -24.28
N ALA A 186 -25.27 37.22 -25.55
CA ALA A 186 -23.91 37.26 -26.08
C ALA A 186 -23.14 38.56 -25.77
N PRO A 187 -21.79 38.49 -25.71
CA PRO A 187 -20.93 39.56 -26.20
C PRO A 187 -20.03 39.13 -27.38
N ARG A 188 -19.63 40.17 -28.13
CA ARG A 188 -18.99 40.22 -29.45
C ARG A 188 -17.51 39.79 -29.46
N ALA A 189 -17.06 39.28 -30.61
CA ALA A 189 -15.69 38.85 -30.92
C ALA A 189 -14.68 40.00 -31.14
N PRO A 190 -13.37 39.69 -31.05
CA PRO A 190 -12.38 40.21 -31.99
C PRO A 190 -11.62 39.10 -32.74
N THR A 191 -11.26 39.43 -33.97
CA THR A 191 -10.54 38.66 -35.01
C THR A 191 -9.03 38.47 -34.75
N PRO A 192 -8.39 37.45 -35.35
CA PRO A 192 -6.95 37.16 -35.20
C PRO A 192 -6.08 37.72 -36.35
N PRO A 193 -4.77 37.98 -36.13
CA PRO A 193 -3.78 38.09 -37.20
C PRO A 193 -2.94 36.80 -37.38
N ALA A 194 -2.52 36.60 -38.63
CA ALA A 194 -1.77 35.47 -39.18
C ALA A 194 -0.23 35.61 -38.99
N PRO A 195 0.57 34.55 -39.27
CA PRO A 195 1.97 34.42 -38.84
C PRO A 195 2.98 34.88 -39.91
N PRO A 196 4.26 35.14 -39.55
CA PRO A 196 5.33 35.17 -40.52
C PRO A 196 6.24 33.93 -40.47
N GLU A 197 6.70 33.60 -41.67
CA GLU A 197 7.56 32.50 -42.09
C GLU A 197 9.02 32.63 -41.63
N SER A 198 9.68 31.48 -41.52
CA SER A 198 11.13 31.33 -41.40
C SER A 198 11.85 31.45 -42.76
N PRO A 199 13.13 31.83 -42.78
CA PRO A 199 14.09 31.33 -43.78
C PRO A 199 15.29 30.58 -43.15
N PRO A 200 16.07 29.81 -43.95
CA PRO A 200 16.99 28.79 -43.44
C PRO A 200 18.49 29.15 -43.50
N VAL A 201 19.20 28.59 -42.51
CA VAL A 201 20.59 28.07 -42.43
C VAL A 201 21.68 28.58 -43.40
N ALA A 202 22.81 29.01 -42.81
CA ALA A 202 24.15 28.79 -43.36
C ALA A 202 25.16 28.52 -42.22
N ALA A 203 25.96 27.47 -42.39
CA ALA A 203 27.02 27.03 -41.48
C ALA A 203 28.40 27.28 -42.11
N VAL A 204 29.39 27.75 -41.36
CA VAL A 204 30.82 27.43 -41.59
C VAL A 204 31.63 27.55 -40.28
N ALA A 205 32.45 26.54 -40.02
CA ALA A 205 33.55 26.45 -39.04
C ALA A 205 34.73 27.39 -39.45
N ALA A 206 35.84 27.63 -38.73
CA ALA A 206 36.57 26.95 -37.66
C ALA A 206 37.63 27.90 -37.02
N ALA A 207 37.91 27.73 -35.72
CA ALA A 207 39.19 27.73 -34.95
C ALA A 207 40.34 28.78 -35.19
N PRO A 208 41.38 28.87 -34.33
CA PRO A 208 41.46 28.85 -32.86
C PRO A 208 42.38 29.98 -32.31
N ALA A 209 42.37 30.28 -31.00
CA ALA A 209 43.52 30.90 -30.33
C ALA A 209 43.50 30.61 -28.83
N ALA A 210 44.66 30.17 -28.34
CA ALA A 210 44.88 29.65 -27.01
C ALA A 210 45.23 30.75 -25.98
N ALA A 211 45.03 30.36 -24.71
CA ALA A 211 45.78 30.72 -23.51
C ALA A 211 45.62 32.15 -22.94
N VAL A 212 44.82 32.26 -21.87
CA VAL A 212 45.27 32.86 -20.60
C VAL A 212 44.62 32.12 -19.41
N ALA A 213 45.50 31.54 -18.59
CA ALA A 213 45.43 31.19 -17.17
C ALA A 213 44.08 31.20 -16.42
N GLU A 214 43.70 30.01 -15.93
CA GLU A 214 43.75 29.69 -14.49
C GLU A 214 43.25 30.76 -13.50
N THR A 215 41.93 30.93 -13.36
CA THR A 215 41.22 31.09 -12.06
C THR A 215 39.71 31.08 -12.30
N ALA A 216 39.14 29.88 -12.42
CA ALA A 216 37.73 29.57 -12.13
C ALA A 216 37.52 28.09 -12.46
N ARG A 217 38.05 27.20 -11.62
CA ARG A 217 37.30 25.97 -11.36
C ARG A 217 36.09 26.42 -10.56
N THR A 218 35.08 26.94 -11.25
CA THR A 218 33.71 26.78 -10.79
C THR A 218 33.55 25.28 -10.69
N GLN A 219 33.71 24.72 -9.49
CA GLN A 219 33.19 23.40 -9.19
C GLN A 219 31.72 23.52 -9.57
N ALA A 220 31.35 22.97 -10.72
CA ALA A 220 29.97 22.67 -10.99
C ALA A 220 29.58 21.74 -9.84
N VAL A 221 28.80 22.24 -8.90
CA VAL A 221 28.25 21.40 -7.86
C VAL A 221 27.43 20.36 -8.61
N GLU A 222 27.84 19.09 -8.52
CA GLU A 222 27.12 18.03 -9.19
C GLU A 222 25.70 18.04 -8.64
N ALA A 223 24.73 18.43 -9.47
CA ALA A 223 23.31 18.50 -9.09
C ALA A 223 22.79 17.15 -8.55
N LEU A 224 23.48 16.07 -8.91
CA LEU A 224 23.21 14.71 -8.49
C LEU A 224 24.53 13.98 -8.23
N TRP A 225 24.70 13.45 -7.03
CA TRP A 225 25.81 12.57 -6.67
C TRP A 225 25.29 11.17 -6.34
N THR A 226 26.05 10.12 -6.67
CA THR A 226 25.68 8.73 -6.41
C THR A 226 26.86 7.95 -5.83
N SER A 227 26.62 7.22 -4.75
CA SER A 227 27.62 6.38 -4.10
C SER A 227 28.04 5.18 -4.97
N ASN A 228 29.15 4.53 -4.61
CA ASN A 228 29.42 3.18 -5.09
C ASN A 228 28.25 2.22 -4.75
N PRO A 229 28.01 1.20 -5.58
CA PRO A 229 26.91 0.26 -5.36
C PRO A 229 27.15 -0.66 -4.16
N PHE A 230 26.13 -0.77 -3.32
CA PHE A 230 26.00 -1.77 -2.29
C PHE A 230 25.28 -3.00 -2.84
N LYS A 231 25.89 -4.18 -2.67
CA LYS A 231 25.20 -5.44 -2.98
C LYS A 231 23.98 -5.58 -2.07
N GLY A 232 22.82 -5.90 -2.64
CA GLY A 232 21.58 -6.08 -1.89
C GLY A 232 20.71 -4.83 -1.83
N THR A 233 19.92 -4.71 -0.76
CA THR A 233 18.90 -3.67 -0.59
C THR A 233 19.19 -2.83 0.64
N ILE A 234 19.30 -1.52 0.46
CA ILE A 234 19.14 -0.55 1.55
C ILE A 234 17.63 -0.34 1.76
N ARG A 235 17.14 -0.63 2.97
CA ARG A 235 15.69 -0.70 3.26
C ARG A 235 15.11 0.57 3.88
N ALA A 236 15.93 1.30 4.63
CA ALA A 236 15.53 2.47 5.38
C ALA A 236 16.72 3.41 5.51
N LEU A 237 16.45 4.72 5.59
CA LEU A 237 17.46 5.76 5.61
C LEU A 237 17.03 6.92 6.54
N ALA A 238 17.99 7.49 7.23
CA ALA A 238 17.86 8.73 8.00
C ALA A 238 19.15 9.56 7.86
N THR A 239 19.06 10.82 8.23
CA THR A 239 20.18 11.76 8.24
C THR A 239 20.19 12.54 9.55
N ALA A 240 21.36 12.64 10.18
CA ALA A 240 21.59 13.40 11.41
C ALA A 240 23.10 13.50 11.69
N ASP A 241 23.52 14.47 12.49
CA ASP A 241 24.88 14.54 13.04
C ASP A 241 25.03 13.52 14.18
N VAL A 242 25.49 12.30 13.86
CA VAL A 242 25.47 11.16 14.79
C VAL A 242 26.60 11.25 15.80
N ASN A 243 27.77 11.71 15.37
CA ASN A 243 28.97 11.78 16.21
C ASN A 243 29.11 13.15 16.93
N GLY A 244 28.27 14.13 16.61
CA GLY A 244 28.24 15.45 17.24
C GLY A 244 29.36 16.38 16.74
N ASP A 245 29.88 16.17 15.53
CA ASP A 245 30.96 16.98 14.96
C ASP A 245 30.48 18.21 14.17
N GLY A 246 29.16 18.39 14.05
CA GLY A 246 28.51 19.46 13.32
C GLY A 246 28.24 19.14 11.85
N HIS A 247 28.61 17.95 11.37
CA HIS A 247 28.33 17.51 10.01
C HIS A 247 27.22 16.45 9.98
N THR A 248 26.36 16.52 8.96
CA THR A 248 25.30 15.53 8.78
C THR A 248 25.87 14.19 8.30
N ASP A 249 25.54 13.11 9.01
CA ASP A 249 25.82 11.73 8.60
C ASP A 249 24.61 11.05 7.95
N ILE A 250 24.89 10.01 7.16
CA ILE A 250 23.87 9.16 6.54
C ILE A 250 23.78 7.85 7.32
N VAL A 251 22.62 7.60 7.90
CA VAL A 251 22.30 6.37 8.63
C VAL A 251 21.39 5.50 7.77
N PHE A 252 21.78 4.25 7.52
CA PHE A 252 20.97 3.37 6.69
C PHE A 252 20.96 1.91 7.12
N ALA A 253 19.84 1.24 6.84
CA ALA A 253 19.66 -0.18 7.08
C ALA A 253 20.10 -1.00 5.86
N HIS A 254 21.25 -1.65 5.96
CA HIS A 254 21.78 -2.54 4.93
C HIS A 254 21.85 -3.97 5.45
N GLU A 255 21.12 -4.87 4.80
CA GLU A 255 20.91 -6.25 5.27
C GLU A 255 20.32 -6.28 6.70
N ASN A 256 21.10 -6.72 7.68
CA ASN A 256 20.73 -6.79 9.11
C ASN A 256 21.58 -5.83 9.95
N ARG A 257 22.17 -4.80 9.33
CA ARG A 257 23.03 -3.83 10.00
C ARG A 257 22.48 -2.42 9.85
N ILE A 258 22.70 -1.62 10.88
CA ILE A 258 22.62 -0.17 10.79
C ILE A 258 24.04 0.32 10.53
N VAL A 259 24.21 1.09 9.46
CA VAL A 259 25.50 1.64 9.06
C VAL A 259 25.38 3.16 9.11
N VAL A 260 26.40 3.80 9.67
CA VAL A 260 26.55 5.26 9.70
C VAL A 260 27.77 5.60 8.86
N GLU A 261 27.55 6.37 7.80
CA GLU A 261 28.63 6.83 6.92
C GLU A 261 28.52 8.33 6.71
N HIS A 262 29.67 9.00 6.72
CA HIS A 262 29.82 10.41 6.42
C HIS A 262 30.19 10.58 4.95
N ARG A 263 29.62 11.58 4.27
CA ARG A 263 29.99 11.88 2.88
C ARG A 263 31.17 12.84 2.85
N ASN A 264 32.33 12.35 2.46
CA ASN A 264 33.53 13.15 2.23
C ASN A 264 33.81 13.27 0.72
N GLY A 265 33.35 14.37 0.11
CA GLY A 265 33.41 14.57 -1.34
C GLY A 265 32.67 13.48 -2.10
N ASP A 266 33.41 12.67 -2.85
CA ASP A 266 32.87 11.60 -3.70
C ASP A 266 32.78 10.23 -3.00
N ARG A 267 33.11 10.16 -1.70
CA ARG A 267 33.19 8.88 -0.97
C ARG A 267 32.30 8.91 0.26
N LEU A 268 31.83 7.72 0.62
CA LEU A 268 31.25 7.44 1.92
C LEU A 268 32.31 6.83 2.82
N GLU A 269 32.55 7.48 3.95
CA GLU A 269 33.46 7.02 4.99
C GLU A 269 32.65 6.46 6.15
N ARG A 270 32.90 5.19 6.48
CA ARG A 270 32.16 4.53 7.55
C ARG A 270 32.62 5.03 8.91
N LEU A 271 31.68 5.59 9.68
CA LEU A 271 31.87 5.97 11.07
C LEU A 271 31.61 4.79 12.01
N ALA A 272 30.48 4.10 11.83
CA ALA A 272 30.12 2.95 12.64
C ALA A 272 29.18 1.97 11.93
N ALA A 273 29.07 0.77 12.51
CA ALA A 273 28.04 -0.18 12.16
C ALA A 273 27.56 -0.93 13.42
N PHE A 274 26.28 -1.25 13.45
CA PHE A 274 25.63 -2.02 14.51
C PHE A 274 24.95 -3.25 13.92
N ASP A 275 25.17 -4.43 14.50
CA ASP A 275 24.44 -5.65 14.14
C ASP A 275 23.03 -5.60 14.74
N ALA A 276 22.03 -5.34 13.91
CA ALA A 276 20.64 -5.24 14.32
C ALA A 276 19.98 -6.62 14.56
N GLY A 277 20.74 -7.71 14.50
CA GLY A 277 20.28 -9.06 14.76
C GLY A 277 19.95 -9.82 13.48
N ARG A 278 20.62 -10.96 13.26
CA ARG A 278 20.49 -11.76 12.02
C ARG A 278 19.09 -12.34 11.77
N ARG A 279 18.27 -12.45 12.81
CA ARG A 279 16.90 -12.96 12.75
C ARG A 279 15.87 -11.84 12.85
N HIS A 280 16.31 -10.60 12.80
CA HIS A 280 15.45 -9.43 12.83
C HIS A 280 15.25 -8.87 11.44
N THR A 281 14.05 -8.37 11.18
CA THR A 281 13.74 -7.61 9.97
C THR A 281 13.65 -6.14 10.35
N ILE A 282 14.54 -5.31 9.81
CA ILE A 282 14.51 -3.85 9.98
C ILE A 282 13.39 -3.28 9.10
N VAL A 283 12.54 -2.45 9.70
CA VAL A 283 11.36 -1.85 9.06
C VAL A 283 11.60 -0.38 8.74
N SER A 284 12.11 0.41 9.68
CA SER A 284 12.42 1.82 9.50
C SER A 284 13.61 2.24 10.35
N VAL A 285 14.26 3.33 9.95
CA VAL A 285 15.30 4.03 10.69
C VAL A 285 14.97 5.51 10.67
N ASP A 286 15.02 6.13 11.84
CA ASP A 286 14.85 7.56 12.04
C ASP A 286 15.92 8.04 13.03
N ALA A 287 16.30 9.31 13.00
CA ALA A 287 17.34 9.84 13.86
C ALA A 287 17.05 11.27 14.34
N GLY A 288 17.42 11.58 15.57
CA GLY A 288 17.33 12.91 16.16
C GLY A 288 17.59 12.89 17.66
N ASP A 289 18.03 14.02 18.22
CA ASP A 289 18.07 14.24 19.67
C ASP A 289 16.62 14.45 20.17
N ILE A 290 16.06 13.42 20.80
CA ILE A 290 14.70 13.41 21.33
C ILE A 290 14.71 13.50 22.86
N ASN A 291 15.72 12.93 23.52
CA ASN A 291 15.80 12.98 24.98
C ASN A 291 16.40 14.31 25.52
N GLY A 292 16.91 15.17 24.62
CA GLY A 292 17.42 16.51 24.93
C GLY A 292 18.82 16.51 25.55
N ASN A 293 19.61 15.45 25.36
CA ASN A 293 20.96 15.31 25.90
C ASN A 293 22.06 15.84 24.96
N GLN A 294 21.68 16.45 23.83
CA GLN A 294 22.57 16.94 22.77
C GLN A 294 23.32 15.85 22.00
N ALA A 295 22.99 14.57 22.22
CA ALA A 295 23.42 13.45 21.41
C ALA A 295 22.25 13.00 20.51
N VAL A 296 22.56 12.59 19.29
CA VAL A 296 21.54 12.06 18.39
C VAL A 296 21.23 10.60 18.75
N GLU A 297 19.96 10.32 18.97
CA GLU A 297 19.46 8.95 19.00
C GLU A 297 19.13 8.44 17.60
N ILE A 298 19.46 7.17 17.34
CA ILE A 298 19.04 6.42 16.15
C ILE A 298 17.95 5.43 16.56
N PHE A 299 16.74 5.65 16.06
CA PHE A 299 15.56 4.83 16.30
C PHE A 299 15.44 3.76 15.24
N VAL A 300 15.65 2.50 15.62
CA VAL A 300 15.60 1.36 14.72
C VAL A 300 14.34 0.56 15.00
N THR A 301 13.36 0.66 14.11
CA THR A 301 12.20 -0.23 14.15
C THR A 301 12.60 -1.59 13.57
N ARG A 302 12.49 -2.65 14.36
CA ARG A 302 12.72 -4.02 13.89
C ARG A 302 11.74 -5.02 14.47
N LEU A 303 11.51 -6.08 13.70
CA LEU A 303 10.70 -7.23 14.08
C LEU A 303 11.59 -8.43 14.35
N ASP A 304 11.29 -9.19 15.39
CA ASP A 304 11.96 -10.46 15.67
C ASP A 304 11.51 -11.58 14.71
N ALA A 305 12.08 -12.78 14.87
CA ALA A 305 11.74 -13.96 14.06
C ALA A 305 10.25 -14.40 14.15
N HIS A 306 9.54 -13.95 15.18
CA HIS A 306 8.12 -14.22 15.41
C HIS A 306 7.23 -13.04 15.02
N ASN A 307 7.78 -12.07 14.27
CA ASN A 307 7.09 -10.83 13.88
C ASN A 307 6.60 -9.99 15.07
N LYS A 308 7.27 -10.04 16.22
CA LYS A 308 7.03 -9.13 17.35
C LYS A 308 7.92 -7.91 17.23
N LEU A 309 7.42 -6.74 17.64
CA LEU A 309 8.26 -5.55 17.75
C LEU A 309 9.32 -5.76 18.84
N ASP A 310 10.56 -5.56 18.44
CA ASP A 310 11.76 -5.62 19.28
C ASP A 310 12.69 -4.44 18.93
N SER A 311 12.11 -3.25 18.82
CA SER A 311 12.81 -2.04 18.39
C SER A 311 13.92 -1.65 19.36
N VAL A 312 14.95 -0.98 18.84
CA VAL A 312 16.13 -0.56 19.60
C VAL A 312 16.45 0.91 19.32
N VAL A 313 16.94 1.61 20.32
CA VAL A 313 17.45 2.98 20.22
C VAL A 313 18.95 2.93 20.46
N LEU A 314 19.72 3.55 19.56
CA LEU A 314 21.18 3.59 19.61
C LEU A 314 21.65 5.02 19.81
N GLU A 315 22.77 5.20 20.49
CA GLU A 315 23.51 6.47 20.57
C GLU A 315 24.98 6.22 20.24
N TRP A 316 25.66 7.28 19.81
CA TRP A 316 27.12 7.27 19.70
C TRP A 316 27.77 7.27 21.09
N ASP A 317 28.82 6.45 21.28
CA ASP A 317 29.55 6.36 22.55
C ASP A 317 30.97 6.95 22.53
N GLY A 318 31.34 7.60 21.42
CA GLY A 318 32.68 8.10 21.16
C GLY A 318 33.48 7.26 20.16
N ALA A 319 33.14 5.97 20.01
CA ALA A 319 33.83 5.05 19.09
C ALA A 319 32.89 4.28 18.16
N GLY A 320 31.64 4.05 18.57
CA GLY A 320 30.64 3.36 17.78
C GLY A 320 29.23 3.55 18.31
N LEU A 321 28.34 2.66 17.89
CA LEU A 321 26.92 2.69 18.28
C LEU A 321 26.67 1.76 19.47
N ARG A 322 26.14 2.31 20.56
CA ARG A 322 25.67 1.53 21.72
C ARG A 322 24.15 1.61 21.85
N PRO A 323 23.47 0.52 22.23
CA PRO A 323 22.06 0.59 22.59
C PRO A 323 21.83 1.37 23.88
N VAL A 324 20.82 2.24 23.87
CA VAL A 324 20.35 2.98 25.07
C VAL A 324 18.96 2.57 25.51
N ALA A 325 18.16 2.01 24.59
CA ALA A 325 16.91 1.33 24.93
C ALA A 325 16.75 0.12 24.01
N THR A 326 16.40 -1.04 24.58
CA THR A 326 16.20 -2.30 23.83
C THR A 326 14.79 -2.84 24.11
N GLY A 327 14.32 -3.82 23.32
CA GLY A 327 13.03 -4.46 23.58
C GLY A 327 11.80 -3.57 23.39
N GLN A 328 11.95 -2.45 22.67
CA GLN A 328 10.91 -1.44 22.57
C GLN A 328 9.77 -1.93 21.67
N ARG A 329 8.54 -1.86 22.17
CA ARG A 329 7.33 -2.35 21.46
C ARG A 329 6.64 -1.26 20.63
N TRP A 330 7.45 -0.44 19.98
CA TRP A 330 7.01 0.71 19.20
C TRP A 330 7.50 0.63 17.76
N TYR A 331 6.61 0.93 16.82
CA TYR A 331 7.00 1.53 15.55
C TYR A 331 7.43 2.97 15.83
N PHE A 332 8.60 3.35 15.35
CA PHE A 332 9.14 4.69 15.54
C PHE A 332 9.03 5.53 14.27
N ARG A 333 8.88 6.85 14.47
CA ARG A 333 9.01 7.86 13.45
C ARG A 333 9.43 9.17 14.09
N VAL A 334 10.51 9.79 13.60
CA VAL A 334 10.88 11.15 14.00
C VAL A 334 10.18 12.11 13.05
N ALA A 335 9.67 13.21 13.59
CA ALA A 335 9.08 14.30 12.83
C ALA A 335 9.38 15.64 13.50
N ASP A 336 9.33 16.71 12.72
CA ASP A 336 9.42 18.07 13.23
C ASP A 336 8.03 18.57 13.65
N ASP A 337 7.97 19.21 14.82
CA ASP A 337 6.82 19.94 15.31
C ASP A 337 7.22 21.42 15.48
N PRO A 338 6.50 22.38 14.85
CA PRO A 338 6.92 23.78 14.88
C PRO A 338 6.99 24.42 16.27
N GLU A 339 6.29 23.88 17.27
CA GLU A 339 6.33 24.40 18.65
C GLU A 339 7.39 23.70 19.51
N LYS A 340 7.62 22.41 19.28
CA LYS A 340 8.48 21.57 20.14
C LYS A 340 9.84 21.24 19.55
N GLY A 341 10.05 21.51 18.26
CA GLY A 341 11.19 20.97 17.51
C GLY A 341 10.97 19.50 17.19
N ARG A 342 12.06 18.71 17.18
CA ARG A 342 11.98 17.28 16.88
C ARG A 342 11.19 16.53 17.94
N ILE A 343 10.25 15.71 17.48
CA ILE A 343 9.44 14.82 18.32
C ILE A 343 9.56 13.38 17.84
N LEU A 344 9.40 12.44 18.77
CA LEU A 344 9.28 11.02 18.45
C LEU A 344 7.81 10.61 18.48
N MET A 345 7.36 9.97 17.42
CA MET A 345 6.05 9.34 17.34
C MET A 345 6.18 7.82 17.51
N GLY A 346 5.12 7.23 18.06
CA GLY A 346 5.04 5.82 18.39
C GLY A 346 3.68 5.22 18.04
N GLN A 347 3.69 4.05 17.42
CA GLN A 347 2.49 3.22 17.26
C GLN A 347 2.78 1.79 17.67
N ARG A 348 1.84 1.17 18.39
CA ARG A 348 1.96 -0.24 18.77
C ARG A 348 1.57 -1.14 17.60
N ARG A 349 2.24 -2.29 17.52
CA ARG A 349 1.86 -3.34 16.57
C ARG A 349 0.56 -4.02 16.98
N GLY A 350 -0.35 -4.15 16.03
CA GLY A 350 -1.50 -5.04 16.13
C GLY A 350 -1.06 -6.48 15.89
N THR A 351 -1.66 -7.42 16.63
CA THR A 351 -1.51 -8.85 16.39
C THR A 351 -2.90 -9.46 16.27
N PRO A 352 -3.26 -10.12 15.15
CA PRO A 352 -4.49 -10.88 15.07
C PRO A 352 -4.47 -11.97 16.14
N ALA A 353 -5.47 -12.01 17.03
CA ALA A 353 -5.59 -13.10 17.99
C ALA A 353 -6.30 -14.29 17.32
N ALA A 354 -5.85 -15.52 17.59
CA ALA A 354 -6.37 -16.74 16.93
C ALA A 354 -7.84 -17.07 17.29
N ASN A 355 -8.37 -16.43 18.32
CA ASN A 355 -9.76 -16.53 18.78
C ASN A 355 -10.63 -15.34 18.33
N ASP A 356 -10.07 -14.42 17.54
CA ASP A 356 -10.78 -13.26 17.05
C ASP A 356 -11.57 -13.69 15.81
N THR A 357 -12.89 -13.84 15.94
CA THR A 357 -13.82 -14.42 14.96
C THR A 357 -14.02 -13.61 13.68
N GLY A 358 -13.00 -12.91 13.19
CA GLY A 358 -13.09 -12.10 11.97
C GLY A 358 -14.08 -10.93 12.11
N GLY A 359 -14.20 -10.35 13.30
CA GLY A 359 -14.96 -9.11 13.48
C GLY A 359 -14.40 -8.01 12.55
N LEU A 360 -15.28 -7.12 12.09
CA LEU A 360 -15.00 -6.01 11.16
C LEU A 360 -13.87 -5.03 11.60
N TYR A 361 -13.21 -5.27 12.75
CA TYR A 361 -12.29 -4.36 13.42
C TYR A 361 -10.92 -4.98 13.75
N ALA A 362 -10.54 -6.09 13.10
CA ALA A 362 -9.25 -6.74 13.35
C ALA A 362 -8.09 -5.88 12.82
N TYR A 363 -7.28 -5.34 13.72
CA TYR A 363 -6.09 -4.58 13.40
C TYR A 363 -4.89 -5.50 13.15
N THR A 364 -4.56 -5.72 11.87
CA THR A 364 -3.60 -6.77 11.48
C THR A 364 -2.15 -6.45 11.84
N HIS A 365 -1.72 -5.19 11.70
CA HIS A 365 -0.32 -4.79 11.93
C HIS A 365 -0.14 -3.54 12.78
N PHE A 366 -1.18 -2.70 12.94
CA PHE A 366 -1.09 -1.44 13.66
C PHE A 366 -2.29 -1.29 14.59
N LEU A 367 -2.07 -1.15 15.89
CA LEU A 367 -3.15 -0.78 16.80
C LEU A 367 -3.55 0.69 16.57
N PRO A 368 -4.81 1.06 16.81
CA PRO A 368 -5.28 2.43 16.67
C PRO A 368 -4.48 3.41 17.51
N GLY A 369 -4.26 4.58 16.93
CA GLY A 369 -3.62 5.70 17.61
C GLY A 369 -2.11 5.74 17.42
N VAL A 370 -1.65 6.95 17.15
CA VAL A 370 -0.24 7.33 17.17
C VAL A 370 -0.04 8.25 18.35
N PHE A 371 1.05 8.03 19.09
CA PHE A 371 1.36 8.73 20.33
C PHE A 371 2.66 9.50 20.16
N GLU A 372 2.74 10.69 20.74
CA GLU A 372 4.01 11.32 21.04
C GLU A 372 4.70 10.47 22.11
N LEU A 373 5.94 10.06 21.88
CA LEU A 373 6.71 9.26 22.82
C LEU A 373 7.60 10.17 23.67
N THR A 374 7.73 9.82 24.94
CA THR A 374 8.52 10.56 25.92
C THR A 374 9.55 9.64 26.57
N TRP A 375 10.74 10.18 26.81
CA TRP A 375 11.80 9.48 27.50
C TRP A 375 11.60 9.54 29.02
N ASN A 376 11.72 8.41 29.71
CA ASN A 376 11.58 8.34 31.17
C ASN A 376 12.92 8.08 31.91
N GLY A 377 14.05 8.09 31.21
CA GLY A 377 15.36 7.71 31.73
C GLY A 377 15.82 6.29 31.36
N GLU A 378 14.92 5.43 30.87
CA GLU A 378 15.24 4.02 30.53
C GLU A 378 14.61 3.57 29.19
N ALA A 379 13.39 4.01 28.91
CA ALA A 379 12.62 3.59 27.75
C ALA A 379 11.69 4.72 27.26
N TYR A 380 11.23 4.58 26.01
CA TYR A 380 10.24 5.47 25.43
C TYR A 380 8.82 5.00 25.76
N GLN A 381 8.02 5.89 26.32
CA GLN A 381 6.64 5.62 26.74
C GLN A 381 5.64 6.50 26.02
N ALA A 382 4.39 6.02 25.93
CA ALA A 382 3.31 6.78 25.33
C ALA A 382 3.00 8.04 26.15
N GLY A 383 3.10 9.19 25.51
CA GLY A 383 2.56 10.45 25.99
C GLY A 383 1.21 10.73 25.33
N ARG A 384 1.08 11.95 24.79
CA ARG A 384 -0.16 12.44 24.16
C ARG A 384 -0.49 11.64 22.89
N ARG A 385 -1.75 11.24 22.73
CA ARG A 385 -2.27 10.68 21.47
C ARG A 385 -2.51 11.81 20.46
N PHE A 386 -2.05 11.64 19.23
CA PHE A 386 -2.34 12.59 18.16
C PHE A 386 -3.79 12.48 17.68
N PRO A 387 -4.45 13.62 17.37
CA PRO A 387 -5.80 13.65 16.80
C PRO A 387 -5.76 13.29 15.31
N LEU A 388 -5.75 11.99 15.02
CA LEU A 388 -5.68 11.43 13.67
C LEU A 388 -6.87 10.47 13.44
N PRO A 389 -7.26 10.23 12.18
CA PRO A 389 -8.20 9.16 11.84
C PRO A 389 -7.77 7.81 12.42
N GLU A 390 -8.74 6.95 12.76
CA GLU A 390 -8.44 5.66 13.41
C GLU A 390 -7.61 4.71 12.55
N ASP A 391 -7.76 4.78 11.22
CA ASP A 391 -7.04 3.98 10.24
C ASP A 391 -5.67 4.56 9.86
N MET A 392 -5.33 5.75 10.37
CA MET A 392 -4.03 6.37 10.13
C MET A 392 -2.92 5.58 10.83
N THR A 393 -1.86 5.25 10.10
CA THR A 393 -0.68 4.60 10.65
C THR A 393 0.52 5.53 10.64
N ILE A 394 1.45 5.31 11.57
CA ILE A 394 2.62 6.16 11.79
C ILE A 394 3.48 6.39 10.55
N TYR A 395 3.47 5.46 9.59
CA TYR A 395 4.27 5.55 8.37
C TYR A 395 3.57 6.27 7.21
N ARG A 396 2.30 6.64 7.36
CA ARG A 396 1.45 7.13 6.27
C ARG A 396 1.28 8.64 6.23
N PHE A 397 1.74 9.37 7.24
CA PHE A 397 1.54 10.81 7.34
C PHE A 397 2.78 11.55 7.81
N THR A 398 2.72 12.87 7.61
CA THR A 398 3.54 13.86 8.31
C THR A 398 2.63 14.99 8.81
N ARG A 399 3.18 15.89 9.62
CA ARG A 399 2.50 17.08 10.12
C ARG A 399 3.29 18.32 9.75
N GLY A 400 2.60 19.43 9.57
CA GLY A 400 3.20 20.74 9.29
C GLY A 400 2.15 21.80 9.02
N ASP A 401 2.57 23.04 8.80
CA ASP A 401 1.70 24.12 8.33
C ASP A 401 1.44 24.00 6.82
N ILE A 402 0.76 22.92 6.43
CA ILE A 402 0.56 22.55 5.01
C ILE A 402 -0.14 23.65 4.20
N PHE A 403 -0.98 24.45 4.86
CA PHE A 403 -1.73 25.53 4.21
C PHE A 403 -1.05 26.90 4.33
N ASN A 404 0.08 26.99 5.04
CA ASN A 404 0.78 28.24 5.33
C ASN A 404 -0.15 29.27 5.98
N ASP A 405 -0.95 28.82 6.95
CA ASP A 405 -1.93 29.62 7.69
C ASP A 405 -1.71 29.61 9.21
N GLY A 406 -0.57 29.09 9.65
CA GLY A 406 -0.16 28.98 11.04
C GLY A 406 -0.73 27.77 11.79
N ASN A 407 -1.60 26.96 11.18
CA ASN A 407 -2.18 25.79 11.86
C ASN A 407 -1.53 24.48 11.41
N ILE A 408 -1.11 23.68 12.38
CA ILE A 408 -0.46 22.40 12.11
C ILE A 408 -1.51 21.35 11.77
N ARG A 409 -1.37 20.75 10.59
CA ARG A 409 -2.27 19.73 10.05
C ARG A 409 -1.51 18.47 9.69
N ALA A 410 -2.23 17.36 9.63
CA ALA A 410 -1.69 16.13 9.07
C ALA A 410 -1.95 16.10 7.56
N ILE A 411 -0.94 15.69 6.80
CA ILE A 411 -1.08 15.23 5.42
C ILE A 411 -0.59 13.80 5.34
N GLY A 412 -1.34 12.92 4.70
CA GLY A 412 -1.01 11.50 4.63
C GLY A 412 -1.66 10.76 3.47
N TYR A 413 -1.20 9.54 3.24
CA TYR A 413 -1.73 8.67 2.20
C TYR A 413 -3.05 8.01 2.61
N SER A 414 -4.04 8.04 1.72
CA SER A 414 -5.19 7.13 1.72
C SER A 414 -4.76 5.70 1.40
N PRO A 415 -5.51 4.65 1.78
CA PRO A 415 -5.18 3.27 1.43
C PRO A 415 -4.93 3.02 -0.08
N ALA A 416 -5.46 3.88 -0.95
CA ALA A 416 -5.23 3.89 -2.40
C ALA A 416 -3.98 4.69 -2.83
N ASP A 417 -3.09 5.04 -1.90
CA ASP A 417 -1.86 5.80 -2.12
C ASP A 417 -2.08 7.22 -2.69
N GLN A 418 -3.25 7.82 -2.42
CA GLN A 418 -3.56 9.23 -2.74
C GLN A 418 -3.36 10.14 -1.52
N LEU A 419 -2.95 11.39 -1.71
CA LEU A 419 -2.79 12.32 -0.60
C LEU A 419 -4.13 12.78 -0.02
N ARG A 420 -4.18 12.92 1.31
CA ARG A 420 -5.28 13.50 2.07
C ARG A 420 -4.74 14.47 3.11
N ILE A 421 -5.43 15.58 3.29
CA ILE A 421 -5.14 16.57 4.33
C ILE A 421 -6.27 16.53 5.35
N TYR A 422 -5.91 16.62 6.62
CA TYR A 422 -6.84 16.55 7.74
C TYR A 422 -6.79 17.85 8.55
N THR A 423 -7.92 18.20 9.15
CA THR A 423 -7.99 19.29 10.14
C THR A 423 -7.07 19.00 11.32
N PRO A 424 -6.73 20.01 12.15
CA PRO A 424 -5.99 19.77 13.40
C PRO A 424 -6.68 18.79 14.36
N SER A 425 -7.98 18.57 14.22
CA SER A 425 -8.77 17.58 14.98
C SER A 425 -8.81 16.18 14.34
N GLY A 426 -8.22 15.99 13.17
CA GLY A 426 -8.15 14.70 12.46
C GLY A 426 -9.30 14.42 11.48
N SER A 427 -10.20 15.38 11.23
CA SER A 427 -11.27 15.22 10.24
C SER A 427 -10.73 15.45 8.81
N PRO A 428 -11.18 14.71 7.78
CA PRO A 428 -10.76 14.95 6.41
C PRO A 428 -11.11 16.37 5.94
N GLN A 429 -10.15 17.07 5.33
CA GLN A 429 -10.31 18.43 4.83
C GLN A 429 -10.09 18.54 3.31
N TRP A 430 -9.21 17.71 2.75
CA TRP A 430 -8.96 17.64 1.31
C TRP A 430 -8.50 16.24 0.89
N ALA A 431 -8.78 15.85 -0.35
CA ALA A 431 -8.32 14.63 -0.96
C ALA A 431 -7.79 14.92 -2.37
N GLY A 432 -6.59 14.40 -2.65
CA GLY A 432 -5.98 14.43 -3.97
C GLY A 432 -6.41 13.24 -4.82
N GLU A 433 -6.29 13.41 -6.13
CA GLU A 433 -6.62 12.35 -7.10
C GLU A 433 -5.39 11.54 -7.51
N GLU A 434 -4.21 12.16 -7.50
CA GLU A 434 -2.95 11.52 -7.91
C GLU A 434 -2.49 10.47 -6.90
N THR A 435 -2.08 9.32 -7.42
CA THR A 435 -1.42 8.27 -6.65
C THR A 435 0.08 8.56 -6.59
N LEU A 436 0.61 8.70 -5.39
CA LEU A 436 2.03 8.99 -5.15
C LEU A 436 2.62 7.93 -4.21
N GLY A 437 3.92 8.02 -3.95
CA GLY A 437 4.61 7.07 -3.09
C GLY A 437 5.00 5.80 -3.85
N GLY A 438 4.46 4.67 -3.40
CA GLY A 438 4.84 3.34 -3.88
C GLY A 438 6.07 2.80 -3.17
N ASN A 439 5.88 1.84 -2.27
CA ASN A 439 6.95 1.16 -1.55
C ASN A 439 6.70 -0.36 -1.62
N PRO A 440 7.70 -1.18 -2.01
CA PRO A 440 7.53 -2.63 -2.03
C PRO A 440 7.65 -3.27 -0.63
N LEU A 441 8.02 -2.51 0.41
CA LEU A 441 8.08 -2.98 1.79
C LEU A 441 6.67 -3.23 2.35
N PHE A 442 6.48 -4.37 3.00
CA PHE A 442 5.23 -4.72 3.66
C PHE A 442 5.49 -5.41 4.98
N LEU A 443 4.51 -5.30 5.86
CA LEU A 443 4.40 -6.11 7.06
C LEU A 443 3.56 -7.34 6.75
N GLU A 444 3.93 -8.47 7.34
CA GLU A 444 3.24 -9.73 7.16
C GLU A 444 2.74 -10.25 8.50
N ALA A 445 1.54 -10.83 8.53
CA ALA A 445 0.97 -11.53 9.67
C ALA A 445 0.16 -12.74 9.18
N THR A 446 0.01 -13.75 10.04
CA THR A 446 -0.92 -14.85 9.78
C THR A 446 -2.32 -14.27 9.59
N SER A 447 -3.02 -14.69 8.53
CA SER A 447 -4.35 -14.17 8.26
C SER A 447 -5.33 -14.52 9.37
N SER A 448 -6.20 -13.59 9.70
CA SER A 448 -7.32 -13.80 10.65
C SER A 448 -8.39 -14.76 10.09
N THR A 449 -8.39 -15.00 8.78
CA THR A 449 -9.41 -15.80 8.08
C THR A 449 -8.93 -17.20 7.68
N ASP A 450 -7.64 -17.37 7.39
CA ASP A 450 -7.03 -18.69 7.12
C ASP A 450 -5.57 -18.69 7.60
N ALA A 451 -5.27 -19.49 8.63
CA ALA A 451 -3.93 -19.62 9.21
C ALA A 451 -2.85 -20.11 8.21
N ARG A 452 -3.24 -20.62 7.03
CA ARG A 452 -2.32 -21.03 5.94
C ARG A 452 -1.98 -19.87 5.00
N THR A 453 -2.66 -18.74 5.12
CA THR A 453 -2.43 -17.54 4.34
C THR A 453 -1.86 -16.42 5.21
N LYS A 454 -1.23 -15.45 4.56
CA LYS A 454 -0.62 -14.32 5.24
C LYS A 454 -1.17 -13.01 4.68
N ASP A 455 -1.62 -12.15 5.58
CA ASP A 455 -2.08 -10.81 5.25
C ASP A 455 -0.87 -9.88 5.16
N ARG A 456 -0.86 -9.04 4.12
CA ARG A 456 0.20 -8.07 3.86
C ARG A 456 -0.35 -6.65 3.96
N THR A 457 0.31 -5.82 4.75
CA THR A 457 0.09 -4.38 4.75
C THR A 457 1.33 -3.71 4.19
N TYR A 458 1.21 -3.17 2.98
CA TYR A 458 2.27 -2.38 2.37
C TYR A 458 2.47 -1.08 3.15
N LEU A 459 3.73 -0.77 3.42
CA LEU A 459 4.10 0.52 3.96
C LEU A 459 4.09 1.55 2.83
N THR A 460 3.96 2.81 3.19
CA THR A 460 3.98 3.92 2.23
C THR A 460 5.37 4.53 2.16
N GLN A 461 5.58 5.38 1.17
CA GLN A 461 6.73 6.27 1.19
C GLN A 461 6.56 7.31 2.30
N ARG A 462 7.70 7.83 2.74
CA ARG A 462 7.81 8.92 3.69
C ARG A 462 7.20 10.21 3.11
N LEU A 463 6.57 11.01 3.97
CA LEU A 463 6.27 12.42 3.68
C LEU A 463 7.14 13.26 4.62
N ILE A 464 7.78 14.32 4.11
CA ILE A 464 8.50 15.29 4.93
C ILE A 464 7.92 16.66 4.61
N ALA A 465 7.49 17.39 5.64
CA ALA A 465 7.00 18.75 5.50
C ALA A 465 8.09 19.71 5.98
N ALA A 466 8.59 20.57 5.10
CA ALA A 466 9.66 21.51 5.39
C ALA A 466 9.62 22.69 4.41
N ASP A 467 10.25 23.80 4.77
CA ASP A 467 10.55 24.89 3.84
C ASP A 467 11.79 24.52 3.04
N LEU A 468 11.59 24.10 1.79
CA LEU A 468 12.63 23.51 0.96
C LEU A 468 13.35 24.56 0.10
N ASP A 469 12.68 25.67 -0.22
CA ASP A 469 13.25 26.75 -1.02
C ASP A 469 13.68 27.98 -0.18
N GLY A 470 13.37 27.99 1.11
CA GLY A 470 13.71 29.05 2.05
C GLY A 470 12.79 30.27 1.95
N ASP A 471 11.60 30.14 1.36
CA ASP A 471 10.64 31.25 1.20
C ASP A 471 9.71 31.44 2.41
N GLY A 472 9.91 30.65 3.47
CA GLY A 472 9.11 30.66 4.69
C GLY A 472 7.80 29.88 4.58
N LYS A 473 7.55 29.18 3.46
CA LYS A 473 6.39 28.32 3.28
C LYS A 473 6.79 26.85 3.30
N VAL A 474 5.84 26.02 3.71
CA VAL A 474 6.02 24.58 3.79
C VAL A 474 5.67 23.92 2.46
N GLU A 475 6.60 23.10 1.98
CA GLU A 475 6.39 22.09 0.95
C GLU A 475 6.30 20.71 1.60
N VAL A 476 5.69 19.77 0.87
CA VAL A 476 5.64 18.37 1.24
C VAL A 476 6.49 17.59 0.24
N ALA A 477 7.65 17.13 0.68
CA ALA A 477 8.51 16.24 -0.08
C ALA A 477 8.02 14.80 0.02
N THR A 478 8.07 14.08 -1.10
CA THR A 478 7.77 12.65 -1.18
C THR A 478 8.44 11.98 -2.37
N VAL A 479 8.27 10.67 -2.50
CA VAL A 479 8.72 9.86 -3.63
C VAL A 479 7.55 9.52 -4.54
N HIS A 480 7.81 9.39 -5.84
CA HIS A 480 6.93 8.75 -6.80
C HIS A 480 7.68 7.62 -7.50
N ASN A 481 7.42 6.39 -7.07
CA ASN A 481 7.88 5.19 -7.75
C ASN A 481 6.84 4.71 -8.76
N ARG A 482 7.22 4.63 -10.03
CA ARG A 482 6.33 4.19 -11.11
C ARG A 482 6.25 2.68 -11.17
N ASP A 483 5.03 2.17 -10.99
CA ASP A 483 4.72 0.75 -11.08
C ASP A 483 4.75 0.28 -12.54
N ALA A 484 5.57 -0.74 -12.82
CA ALA A 484 5.65 -1.37 -14.13
C ALA A 484 4.31 -1.98 -14.57
N ALA A 485 3.48 -2.38 -13.59
CA ALA A 485 2.18 -2.97 -13.83
C ALA A 485 1.02 -1.97 -13.67
N ARG A 486 1.27 -0.66 -13.47
CA ARG A 486 0.23 0.37 -13.29
C ARG A 486 -0.93 -0.04 -12.34
N GLY A 487 -0.64 -0.79 -11.28
CA GLY A 487 -1.65 -1.25 -10.32
C GLY A 487 -2.47 -2.48 -10.73
N PHE A 488 -2.21 -3.12 -11.88
CA PHE A 488 -2.99 -4.28 -12.36
C PHE A 488 -2.80 -5.57 -11.52
N VAL A 489 -1.81 -5.64 -10.63
CA VAL A 489 -1.59 -6.79 -9.73
C VAL A 489 -1.30 -6.32 -8.30
N GLU A 490 -2.33 -6.26 -7.46
CA GLU A 490 -2.28 -5.74 -6.09
C GLU A 490 -1.23 -6.44 -5.18
N ARG A 491 -0.92 -7.72 -5.47
CA ARG A 491 0.07 -8.52 -4.72
C ARG A 491 1.52 -8.38 -5.21
N PHE A 492 1.76 -7.70 -6.33
CA PHE A 492 3.09 -7.56 -6.94
C PHE A 492 3.40 -6.11 -7.29
N ARG A 493 3.74 -5.32 -6.25
CA ARG A 493 4.26 -3.96 -6.40
C ARG A 493 5.70 -4.00 -6.92
N LYS A 494 5.89 -3.86 -8.23
CA LYS A 494 7.21 -3.80 -8.86
C LYS A 494 7.42 -2.45 -9.53
N TYR A 495 8.32 -1.68 -8.96
CA TYR A 495 8.68 -0.35 -9.43
C TYR A 495 9.92 -0.40 -10.32
N THR A 496 9.94 0.39 -11.38
CA THR A 496 11.05 0.44 -12.35
C THR A 496 11.68 1.82 -12.49
N ARG A 497 11.01 2.87 -12.03
CA ARG A 497 11.55 4.22 -11.94
C ARG A 497 11.13 4.88 -10.65
N GLY A 498 11.97 5.74 -10.11
CA GLY A 498 11.70 6.54 -8.91
C GLY A 498 12.21 7.96 -9.09
N ARG A 499 11.50 8.91 -8.48
CA ARG A 499 11.90 10.32 -8.36
C ARG A 499 11.42 10.89 -7.04
N VAL A 500 12.11 11.90 -6.52
CA VAL A 500 11.64 12.73 -5.40
C VAL A 500 10.84 13.90 -5.96
N LEU A 501 9.80 14.31 -5.26
CA LEU A 501 8.90 15.40 -5.61
C LEU A 501 8.75 16.33 -4.41
N ALA A 502 8.55 17.62 -4.66
CA ALA A 502 8.05 18.56 -3.68
C ALA A 502 6.72 19.15 -4.13
N LEU A 503 5.75 19.15 -3.23
CA LEU A 503 4.41 19.64 -3.46
C LEU A 503 4.12 20.84 -2.57
N ARG A 504 3.55 21.91 -3.12
CA ARG A 504 3.09 23.08 -2.35
C ARG A 504 1.58 23.23 -2.48
N TRP A 505 0.92 23.62 -1.40
CA TRP A 505 -0.50 23.93 -1.44
C TRP A 505 -0.76 25.26 -2.18
N ASN A 506 -1.59 25.24 -3.22
CA ASN A 506 -1.94 26.43 -3.99
C ASN A 506 -3.32 27.02 -3.67
N LYS A 507 -3.86 26.73 -2.47
CA LYS A 507 -5.24 27.04 -2.02
C LYS A 507 -6.34 26.14 -2.55
N VAL A 508 -6.05 25.27 -3.53
CA VAL A 508 -7.03 24.34 -4.12
C VAL A 508 -6.54 22.89 -4.11
N ASN A 509 -5.26 22.68 -4.44
CA ASN A 509 -4.63 21.37 -4.51
C ASN A 509 -3.16 21.43 -4.08
N MET A 510 -2.61 20.25 -3.78
CA MET A 510 -1.17 20.06 -3.68
C MET A 510 -0.59 20.01 -5.10
N LYS A 511 0.23 21.00 -5.46
CA LYS A 511 0.83 21.14 -6.78
C LYS A 511 2.31 20.83 -6.73
N GLU A 512 2.81 20.08 -7.70
CA GLU A 512 4.25 19.87 -7.91
C GLU A 512 4.93 21.22 -8.18
N VAL A 513 5.84 21.62 -7.28
CA VAL A 513 6.67 22.82 -7.41
C VAL A 513 8.11 22.48 -7.72
N TRP A 514 8.52 21.24 -7.46
CA TRP A 514 9.83 20.71 -7.81
C TRP A 514 9.75 19.21 -8.06
N THR A 515 10.55 18.72 -9.00
CA THR A 515 10.74 17.30 -9.27
C THR A 515 12.23 17.05 -9.46
N GLY A 516 12.71 15.99 -8.83
CA GLY A 516 14.03 15.45 -9.10
C GLY A 516 14.06 14.64 -10.40
N GLU A 517 15.25 14.19 -10.73
CA GLU A 517 15.55 13.32 -11.85
C GLU A 517 14.78 11.99 -11.74
N GLU A 518 14.21 11.54 -12.85
CA GLU A 518 13.59 10.21 -12.91
C GLU A 518 14.66 9.15 -13.15
N ILE A 519 14.99 8.39 -12.12
CA ILE A 519 16.08 7.42 -12.16
C ILE A 519 15.54 6.00 -12.32
N SER A 520 16.26 5.17 -13.08
CA SER A 520 15.99 3.75 -13.24
C SER A 520 16.20 3.00 -11.91
N GLY A 521 15.21 2.23 -11.49
CA GLY A 521 15.15 1.62 -10.16
C GLY A 521 13.97 2.14 -9.35
N TYR A 522 13.96 1.90 -8.06
CA TYR A 522 12.96 2.49 -7.17
C TYR A 522 13.62 3.03 -5.92
N ILE A 523 13.05 4.10 -5.36
CA ILE A 523 13.52 4.67 -4.10
C ILE A 523 12.88 3.88 -2.96
N SER A 524 13.68 3.25 -2.10
CA SER A 524 13.18 2.46 -0.97
C SER A 524 12.82 3.32 0.24
N ASP A 525 13.61 4.37 0.49
CA ASP A 525 13.39 5.39 1.51
C ASP A 525 14.21 6.64 1.15
N PHE A 526 13.87 7.79 1.74
CA PHE A 526 14.61 9.04 1.56
C PHE A 526 14.63 9.87 2.84
N SER A 527 15.51 10.86 2.92
CA SER A 527 15.54 11.88 3.96
C SER A 527 15.88 13.22 3.32
N LEU A 528 15.72 14.29 4.09
CA LEU A 528 16.18 15.62 3.72
C LEU A 528 17.25 16.05 4.71
N ALA A 529 18.37 16.56 4.21
CA ALA A 529 19.39 17.18 5.06
C ALA A 529 20.33 18.06 4.25
N ASP A 530 20.92 19.03 4.93
CA ASP A 530 22.08 19.77 4.45
C ASP A 530 23.33 18.91 4.66
N LEU A 531 23.78 18.24 3.60
CA LEU A 531 24.97 17.39 3.60
C LEU A 531 26.25 18.17 3.27
N ASN A 532 26.13 19.33 2.63
CA ASN A 532 27.26 20.11 2.15
C ASN A 532 27.59 21.33 3.05
N GLY A 533 26.73 21.62 4.03
CA GLY A 533 26.87 22.71 4.99
C GLY A 533 26.49 24.09 4.44
N ASP A 534 25.75 24.18 3.34
CA ASP A 534 25.39 25.44 2.67
C ASP A 534 24.07 26.07 3.19
N GLY A 535 23.40 25.40 4.12
CA GLY A 535 22.13 25.81 4.72
C GLY A 535 20.89 25.43 3.91
N ARG A 536 21.04 24.76 2.76
CA ARG A 536 19.92 24.23 1.96
C ARG A 536 19.81 22.73 2.14
N LEU A 537 18.59 22.21 2.04
CA LEU A 537 18.34 20.78 2.13
C LEU A 537 18.59 20.10 0.79
N GLU A 538 19.30 18.97 0.81
CA GLU A 538 19.32 18.00 -0.28
C GLU A 538 18.36 16.85 -0.03
N ALA A 539 17.88 16.23 -1.12
CA ALA A 539 17.24 14.93 -1.06
C ALA A 539 18.29 13.82 -1.01
N VAL A 540 18.30 13.05 0.08
CA VAL A 540 19.19 11.91 0.29
C VAL A 540 18.36 10.64 0.23
N TYR A 541 18.59 9.76 -0.73
CA TYR A 541 17.73 8.59 -0.92
C TYR A 541 18.46 7.31 -1.28
N ALA A 542 17.84 6.19 -0.89
CA ALA A 542 18.29 4.85 -1.22
C ALA A 542 17.63 4.39 -2.53
N LEU A 543 18.41 4.37 -3.61
CA LEU A 543 17.98 3.88 -4.91
C LEU A 543 18.28 2.38 -5.03
N VAL A 544 17.26 1.57 -5.31
CA VAL A 544 17.41 0.12 -5.51
C VAL A 544 17.19 -0.22 -6.97
N THR A 545 18.18 -0.89 -7.56
CA THR A 545 18.15 -1.35 -8.95
C THR A 545 18.14 -2.88 -9.02
N SER A 546 17.46 -3.40 -10.04
CA SER A 546 17.41 -4.84 -10.35
C SER A 546 17.38 -5.03 -11.85
N THR A 547 18.42 -5.64 -12.40
CA THR A 547 18.58 -5.93 -13.83
C THR A 547 17.83 -7.21 -14.26
N GLY A 548 16.61 -7.43 -13.74
CA GLY A 548 15.78 -8.60 -14.04
C GLY A 548 15.02 -9.17 -12.84
N ILE A 549 14.29 -10.28 -13.04
CA ILE A 549 13.53 -10.99 -11.98
C ILE A 549 14.43 -11.94 -11.17
N THR A 550 15.49 -12.47 -11.80
CA THR A 550 16.41 -13.47 -11.22
C THR A 550 17.76 -12.90 -10.80
N GLN A 551 18.01 -11.60 -11.03
CA GLN A 551 19.30 -10.98 -10.74
C GLN A 551 19.35 -10.39 -9.33
N ALA A 552 20.56 -10.36 -8.76
CA ALA A 552 20.79 -9.78 -7.44
C ALA A 552 20.49 -8.28 -7.46
N LYS A 553 19.78 -7.80 -6.44
CA LYS A 553 19.55 -6.37 -6.26
C LYS A 553 20.86 -5.65 -5.91
N SER A 554 20.96 -4.41 -6.35
CA SER A 554 21.98 -3.46 -5.92
C SER A 554 21.30 -2.22 -5.38
N SER A 555 21.95 -1.52 -4.45
CA SER A 555 21.50 -0.22 -3.96
C SER A 555 22.59 0.81 -4.05
N ASN A 556 22.22 2.06 -4.19
CA ASN A 556 23.10 3.21 -4.09
C ASN A 556 22.46 4.23 -3.15
N ILE A 557 23.29 5.03 -2.49
CA ILE A 557 22.85 6.26 -1.86
C ILE A 557 23.02 7.37 -2.89
N VAL A 558 21.98 8.16 -3.08
CA VAL A 558 21.95 9.26 -4.04
C VAL A 558 21.66 10.54 -3.26
N VAL A 559 22.38 11.60 -3.60
CA VAL A 559 22.19 12.94 -3.05
C VAL A 559 21.87 13.87 -4.19
N GLU A 560 20.73 14.53 -4.11
CA GLU A 560 20.21 15.40 -5.16
C GLU A 560 19.89 16.78 -4.60
N GLN A 561 20.35 17.81 -5.30
CA GLN A 561 20.11 19.19 -4.88
C GLN A 561 18.68 19.63 -5.18
N LEU A 562 18.03 20.23 -4.18
CA LEU A 562 16.72 20.85 -4.33
C LEU A 562 16.86 22.27 -4.90
N VAL A 563 17.08 22.37 -6.22
CA VAL A 563 17.23 23.66 -6.92
C VAL A 563 16.16 23.85 -8.00
N GLY A 564 15.85 25.10 -8.35
CA GLY A 564 14.97 25.42 -9.47
C GLY A 564 13.47 25.28 -9.18
N PHE A 565 13.03 25.54 -7.94
CA PHE A 565 11.61 25.52 -7.58
C PHE A 565 10.78 26.47 -8.46
N SER A 566 9.62 25.98 -8.90
CA SER A 566 8.66 26.77 -9.67
C SER A 566 7.94 27.77 -8.76
N SER A 567 7.96 29.04 -9.13
CA SER A 567 7.31 30.13 -8.41
C SER A 567 5.79 30.26 -8.66
N LYS A 568 5.21 29.34 -9.45
CA LYS A 568 3.84 29.47 -9.99
C LYS A 568 2.78 28.65 -9.28
#